data_AF-A0A2A2CYT0-F1
#
_entry.id   AF-A0A2A2CYT0-F1
#
_cell.length_a   1.000
_cell.length_b   1.000
_cell.length_c   1.000
_cell.angle_alpha   90.00
_cell.angle_beta   90.00
_cell.angle_gamma   90.00
#
_symmetry.space_group_name_H-M   'P 1'
#
loop_
_entity.id
_entity.type
_entity.pdbx_description
1 polymer ?
#
loop_
_entity_poly.entity_id
_entity_poly.type
_entity_poly.pdbx_seq_one_letter_code
_entity_poly.pdbx_strand_id
1 'polypeptide(L)'
;MGAATMDEHVLFMNVDGPGAGRHALDALRQAHEDGDIRLREATVISRDAEGNLEFPDSEDHTGTARGFAVGGLVGGLVGILGGPLGIMIGFGAGGLIGGAHDAREATAANAAVEMLAAEVPPGSTVLIAEVAEDRPELVDGALEPYGDAVERYPAEGVRKAVEAAIEDR
;
A
#
# COMPACT_ATOMS: atom_id res chain seq x y z
N MET A 1 17.08 -28.34 0.52
CA MET A 1 16.50 -27.66 -0.65
C MET A 1 15.98 -26.34 -0.10
N GLY A 2 16.83 -25.31 -0.09
CA GLY A 2 16.41 -23.99 0.40
C GLY A 2 15.42 -23.44 -0.60
N ALA A 3 14.23 -23.02 -0.14
CA ALA A 3 13.35 -22.23 -0.99
C ALA A 3 14.16 -21.05 -1.51
N ALA A 4 14.10 -20.79 -2.82
CA ALA A 4 14.57 -19.52 -3.34
C ALA A 4 13.88 -18.42 -2.52
N THR A 5 14.65 -17.52 -1.93
CA THR A 5 14.10 -16.35 -1.25
C THR A 5 13.54 -15.46 -2.35
N MET A 6 12.22 -15.56 -2.57
CA MET A 6 11.46 -14.58 -3.32
C MET A 6 11.61 -13.22 -2.63
N ASP A 7 11.95 -12.20 -3.40
CA ASP A 7 12.05 -10.84 -2.89
C ASP A 7 10.63 -10.33 -2.58
N GLU A 8 10.45 -9.83 -1.35
CA GLU A 8 9.18 -9.28 -0.90
C GLU A 8 9.10 -7.78 -1.24
N HIS A 9 8.06 -7.41 -1.97
CA HIS A 9 7.79 -6.04 -2.40
C HIS A 9 6.40 -5.61 -1.97
N VAL A 10 6.26 -4.32 -1.67
CA VAL A 10 4.98 -3.63 -1.67
C VAL A 10 4.83 -2.96 -3.02
N LEU A 11 3.77 -3.33 -3.72
CA LEU A 11 3.36 -2.79 -5.00
C LEU A 11 2.40 -1.64 -4.76
N PHE A 12 2.56 -0.58 -5.56
CA PHE A 12 1.60 0.50 -5.70
C PHE A 12 1.26 0.69 -7.17
N MET A 13 -0.01 0.86 -7.48
CA MET A 13 -0.47 1.04 -8.84
C MET A 13 -1.74 1.87 -8.87
N ASN A 14 -1.72 2.98 -9.62
CA ASN A 14 -2.95 3.67 -9.98
C ASN A 14 -3.75 2.79 -10.95
N VAL A 15 -5.01 2.57 -10.64
CA VAL A 15 -5.93 1.77 -11.46
C VAL A 15 -7.07 2.63 -11.99
N ASP A 16 -7.65 2.22 -13.11
CA ASP A 16 -8.74 2.92 -13.82
C ASP A 16 -10.10 2.79 -13.11
N GLY A 17 -10.12 3.12 -11.81
CA GLY A 17 -11.29 3.12 -10.95
C GLY A 17 -11.53 1.80 -10.19
N PRO A 18 -12.58 1.77 -9.33
CA PRO A 18 -12.86 0.65 -8.43
C PRO A 18 -13.06 -0.70 -9.12
N GLY A 19 -13.63 -0.71 -10.33
CA GLY A 19 -13.85 -1.92 -11.12
C GLY A 19 -12.54 -2.51 -11.63
N ALA A 20 -11.66 -1.66 -12.19
CA ALA A 20 -10.33 -2.06 -12.63
C ALA A 20 -9.49 -2.56 -11.44
N GLY A 21 -9.55 -1.88 -10.29
CA GLY A 21 -8.88 -2.32 -9.07
C GLY A 21 -9.31 -3.70 -8.60
N ARG A 22 -10.62 -4.03 -8.66
CA ARG A 22 -11.11 -5.37 -8.33
C ARG A 22 -10.52 -6.42 -9.26
N HIS A 23 -10.54 -6.18 -10.57
CA HIS A 23 -9.99 -7.11 -11.55
C HIS A 23 -8.46 -7.25 -11.45
N ALA A 24 -7.75 -6.18 -11.14
CA ALA A 24 -6.33 -6.20 -10.84
C ALA A 24 -6.01 -7.09 -9.62
N LEU A 25 -6.81 -6.95 -8.55
CA LEU A 25 -6.67 -7.81 -7.38
C LEU A 25 -7.01 -9.28 -7.69
N ASP A 26 -8.04 -9.53 -8.51
CA ASP A 26 -8.38 -10.88 -8.98
C ASP A 26 -7.24 -11.50 -9.81
N ALA A 27 -6.51 -10.71 -10.60
CA ALA A 27 -5.34 -11.17 -11.34
C ALA A 27 -4.19 -11.58 -10.39
N LEU A 28 -3.95 -10.81 -9.32
CA LEU A 28 -2.97 -11.18 -8.28
C LEU A 28 -3.39 -12.44 -7.51
N ARG A 29 -4.68 -12.61 -7.22
CA ARG A 29 -5.22 -13.84 -6.61
C ARG A 29 -4.97 -15.04 -7.51
N GLN A 30 -5.26 -14.92 -8.81
CA GLN A 30 -5.01 -15.98 -9.78
C GLN A 30 -3.52 -16.33 -9.87
N ALA A 31 -2.64 -15.33 -9.96
CA ALA A 31 -1.19 -15.56 -9.98
C ALA A 31 -0.67 -16.22 -8.69
N HIS A 32 -1.31 -15.94 -7.54
CA HIS A 32 -1.03 -16.64 -6.29
C HIS A 32 -1.46 -18.11 -6.32
N GLU A 33 -2.67 -18.39 -6.81
CA GLU A 33 -3.20 -19.74 -6.96
C GLU A 33 -2.38 -20.60 -7.94
N ASP A 34 -1.89 -19.99 -9.02
CA ASP A 34 -1.03 -20.61 -10.02
C ASP A 34 0.41 -20.84 -9.51
N GLY A 35 0.76 -20.24 -8.36
CA GLY A 35 2.07 -20.35 -7.73
C GLY A 35 3.16 -19.49 -8.38
N ASP A 36 2.77 -18.54 -9.22
CA ASP A 36 3.69 -17.60 -9.86
C ASP A 36 4.18 -16.53 -8.86
N ILE A 37 3.33 -16.18 -7.88
CA ILE A 37 3.67 -15.28 -6.77
C ILE A 37 3.16 -15.81 -5.43
N ARG A 38 3.64 -15.23 -4.34
CA ARG A 38 2.98 -15.31 -3.04
C ARG A 38 2.34 -13.96 -2.70
N LEU A 39 1.02 -13.86 -2.89
CA LEU A 39 0.26 -12.72 -2.39
C LEU A 39 0.14 -12.84 -0.87
N ARG A 40 0.54 -11.81 -0.13
CA ARG A 40 0.46 -11.82 1.35
C ARG A 40 -0.78 -11.07 1.80
N GLU A 41 -0.96 -9.87 1.27
CA GLU A 41 -2.09 -9.01 1.55
C GLU A 41 -2.20 -7.98 0.42
N ALA A 42 -3.41 -7.50 0.16
CA ALA A 42 -3.63 -6.42 -0.78
C ALA A 42 -4.93 -5.69 -0.50
N THR A 43 -5.02 -4.45 -0.98
CA THR A 43 -6.24 -3.66 -0.87
C THR A 43 -6.35 -2.73 -2.07
N VAL A 44 -7.59 -2.52 -2.51
CA VAL A 44 -7.94 -1.46 -3.44
C VAL A 44 -8.48 -0.31 -2.60
N ILE A 45 -7.94 0.88 -2.83
CA ILE A 45 -8.35 2.12 -2.15
C ILE A 45 -8.91 3.05 -3.21
N SER A 46 -10.13 3.53 -3.03
CA SER A 46 -10.72 4.60 -3.83
C SER A 46 -10.81 5.84 -2.97
N ARG A 47 -10.23 6.95 -3.41
CA ARG A 47 -10.37 8.24 -2.74
C ARG A 47 -11.20 9.16 -3.62
N ASP A 48 -12.35 9.62 -3.12
CA ASP A 48 -13.17 10.58 -3.87
C ASP A 48 -12.55 11.99 -3.86
N ALA A 49 -13.16 12.92 -4.59
CA ALA A 49 -12.68 14.31 -4.69
C ALA A 49 -12.82 15.09 -3.37
N GLU A 50 -13.66 14.63 -2.44
CA GLU A 50 -13.86 15.20 -1.10
C GLU A 50 -12.86 14.63 -0.09
N GLY A 51 -12.04 13.66 -0.52
CA GLY A 51 -11.01 13.01 0.29
C GLY A 51 -11.50 11.80 1.06
N ASN A 52 -12.76 11.37 0.88
CA ASN A 52 -13.31 10.18 1.53
C ASN A 52 -12.68 8.92 0.93
N LEU A 53 -12.33 7.99 1.81
CA LEU A 53 -11.74 6.71 1.45
C LEU A 53 -12.81 5.62 1.43
N GLU A 54 -12.85 4.88 0.33
CA GLU A 54 -13.56 3.61 0.18
C GLU A 54 -12.55 2.51 -0.10
N PHE A 55 -12.90 1.28 0.27
CA PHE A 55 -12.07 0.11 0.08
C PHE A 55 -12.83 -0.92 -0.75
N PRO A 56 -12.82 -0.80 -2.09
CA PRO A 56 -13.63 -1.65 -2.95
C PRO A 56 -13.35 -3.14 -2.77
N ASP A 57 -12.10 -3.54 -2.59
CA ASP A 57 -11.72 -4.94 -2.41
C ASP A 57 -10.46 -5.06 -1.54
N SER A 58 -10.27 -6.20 -0.89
CA SER A 58 -9.09 -6.50 -0.09
C SER A 58 -8.87 -8.00 0.03
N GLU A 59 -7.61 -8.40 0.16
CA GLU A 59 -7.18 -9.77 0.39
C GLU A 59 -6.20 -9.81 1.56
N ASP A 60 -6.33 -10.82 2.42
CA ASP A 60 -5.43 -11.01 3.56
C ASP A 60 -5.15 -12.51 3.75
N HIS A 61 -3.92 -12.91 3.39
CA HIS A 61 -3.38 -14.25 3.60
C HIS A 61 -2.43 -14.32 4.82
N THR A 62 -2.27 -13.22 5.58
CA THR A 62 -1.45 -13.17 6.79
C THR A 62 -2.14 -13.81 8.00
N GLY A 63 -3.47 -13.98 7.94
CA GLY A 63 -4.28 -14.57 9.01
C GLY A 63 -4.63 -13.58 10.14
N THR A 64 -4.44 -12.28 9.90
CA THR A 64 -4.61 -11.22 10.91
C THR A 64 -5.98 -10.56 10.75
N ALA A 65 -7.03 -11.24 11.22
CA ALA A 65 -8.43 -10.78 11.40
C ALA A 65 -9.05 -9.85 10.31
N ARG A 66 -10.17 -10.29 9.73
CA ARG A 66 -11.02 -9.49 8.81
C ARG A 66 -11.39 -8.12 9.40
N GLY A 67 -10.83 -7.06 8.82
CA GLY A 67 -11.13 -5.67 9.14
C GLY A 67 -9.84 -4.87 9.36
N PHE A 68 -9.93 -3.54 9.27
CA PHE A 68 -8.84 -2.56 9.38
C PHE A 68 -8.02 -2.59 10.70
N ALA A 69 -8.16 -3.63 11.52
CA ALA A 69 -7.40 -3.88 12.72
C ALA A 69 -6.09 -4.62 12.40
N VAL A 70 -5.11 -3.83 11.96
CA VAL A 70 -3.69 -3.88 12.33
C VAL A 70 -3.09 -5.27 12.54
N GLY A 71 -2.26 -5.69 11.57
CA GLY A 71 -1.28 -6.75 11.75
C GLY A 71 -0.33 -6.90 10.57
N GLY A 72 -0.85 -6.71 9.35
CA GLY A 72 -0.07 -6.68 8.12
C GLY A 72 0.50 -5.30 7.78
N LEU A 73 1.49 -5.29 6.88
CA LEU A 73 2.16 -4.11 6.36
C LEU A 73 1.21 -3.17 5.60
N VAL A 74 0.38 -3.71 4.71
CA VAL A 74 -0.68 -2.99 3.98
C VAL A 74 -1.74 -2.50 4.97
N GLY A 75 -2.13 -3.31 5.95
CA GLY A 75 -3.03 -2.86 7.04
C GLY A 75 -2.47 -1.67 7.82
N GLY A 76 -1.16 -1.65 8.11
CA GLY A 76 -0.47 -0.54 8.75
C GLY A 76 -0.48 0.74 7.89
N LEU A 77 -0.17 0.62 6.60
CA LEU A 77 -0.25 1.74 5.64
C LEU A 77 -1.67 2.32 5.58
N VAL A 78 -2.69 1.46 5.47
CA VAL A 78 -4.10 1.88 5.47
C VAL A 78 -4.48 2.55 6.78
N GLY A 79 -4.01 2.04 7.92
CA GLY A 79 -4.24 2.63 9.23
C GLY A 79 -3.67 4.05 9.36
N ILE A 80 -2.55 4.33 8.70
CA ILE A 80 -1.97 5.68 8.65
C ILE A 80 -2.78 6.59 7.72
N LEU A 81 -3.20 6.08 6.56
CA LEU A 81 -4.05 6.79 5.59
C LEU A 81 -5.43 7.16 6.16
N GLY A 82 -6.06 6.26 6.93
CA GLY A 82 -7.32 6.51 7.61
C GLY A 82 -7.19 7.23 8.96
N GLY A 83 -5.95 7.43 9.43
CA GLY A 83 -5.64 8.08 10.70
C GLY A 83 -5.61 9.62 10.60
N PRO A 84 -5.38 10.33 11.73
CA PRO A 84 -5.30 11.79 11.76
C PRO A 84 -4.22 12.37 10.82
N LEU A 85 -3.15 11.62 10.56
CA LEU A 85 -2.07 12.00 9.64
C LEU A 85 -2.55 11.96 8.17
N GLY A 86 -3.29 10.94 7.75
CA GLY A 86 -3.81 10.83 6.40
C GLY A 86 -4.90 11.85 6.04
N ILE A 87 -5.57 12.42 7.04
CA ILE A 87 -6.51 13.55 6.85
C ILE A 87 -5.75 14.86 6.55
N MET A 88 -4.49 15.01 7.01
CA MET A 88 -3.70 16.24 6.78
C MET A 88 -3.06 16.31 5.39
N ILE A 89 -2.90 15.18 4.69
CA ILE A 89 -2.31 15.11 3.34
C ILE A 89 -3.25 15.73 2.28
N GLY A 90 -4.52 16.01 2.61
CA GLY A 90 -5.51 16.63 1.70
C GLY A 90 -5.57 18.16 1.68
N PHE A 91 -4.91 18.88 2.60
CA PHE A 91 -5.05 20.35 2.71
C PHE A 91 -3.99 21.18 1.96
N GLY A 92 -3.22 20.56 1.08
CA GLY A 92 -2.24 21.23 0.24
C GLY A 92 -0.91 21.49 0.96
N ALA A 93 0.10 21.77 0.15
CA ALA A 93 1.51 21.88 0.51
C ALA A 93 1.90 23.02 1.51
N GLY A 94 1.11 23.32 2.53
CA GLY A 94 1.29 24.49 3.40
C GLY A 94 0.93 24.35 4.89
N GLY A 95 0.80 23.12 5.41
CA GLY A 95 0.29 22.85 6.76
C GLY A 95 1.33 22.47 7.82
N LEU A 96 2.59 22.92 7.76
CA LEU A 96 3.57 22.65 8.83
C LEU A 96 3.27 23.53 10.06
N ILE A 97 2.35 23.09 10.92
CA ILE A 97 2.28 23.51 12.32
C ILE A 97 2.22 22.26 13.19
N GLY A 98 3.33 21.92 13.84
CA GLY A 98 3.32 20.99 14.98
C GLY A 98 4.68 20.43 15.39
N GLY A 99 5.30 21.04 16.41
CA GLY A 99 6.14 20.32 17.38
C GLY A 99 7.57 19.96 16.97
N ALA A 100 8.47 20.94 16.98
CA ALA A 100 9.91 20.70 16.85
C ALA A 100 10.49 20.11 18.15
N HIS A 101 10.36 18.80 18.42
CA HIS A 101 11.17 18.09 19.41
C HIS A 101 11.20 16.57 19.15
N ASP A 102 11.86 16.17 18.05
CA ASP A 102 12.67 14.92 17.87
C ASP A 102 12.90 14.62 16.37
N ALA A 103 13.38 15.63 15.66
CA ALA A 103 13.13 15.82 14.22
C ALA A 103 14.24 15.35 13.25
N ARG A 104 15.00 14.29 13.53
CA ARG A 104 16.03 13.83 12.56
C ARG A 104 15.86 12.40 12.03
N GLU A 105 15.34 11.49 12.83
CA GLU A 105 15.09 10.11 12.39
C GLU A 105 13.59 9.89 12.14
N ALA A 106 12.73 10.43 13.01
CA ALA A 106 11.28 10.49 12.81
C ALA A 106 10.87 11.20 11.50
N THR A 107 11.66 12.16 11.01
CA THR A 107 11.37 12.89 9.76
C THR A 107 11.49 12.02 8.52
N ALA A 108 12.47 11.10 8.47
CA ALA A 108 12.70 10.31 7.26
C ALA A 108 11.65 9.20 7.10
N ALA A 109 11.29 8.54 8.21
CA ALA A 109 10.22 7.54 8.21
C ALA A 109 8.84 8.19 7.97
N ASN A 110 8.52 9.30 8.66
CA ASN A 110 7.28 10.02 8.41
C ASN A 110 7.21 10.56 6.99
N ALA A 111 8.31 11.08 6.43
CA ALA A 111 8.37 11.50 5.03
C ALA A 111 8.16 10.32 4.05
N ALA A 112 8.73 9.15 4.33
CA ALA A 112 8.53 7.97 3.48
C ALA A 112 7.06 7.53 3.49
N VAL A 113 6.41 7.54 4.65
CA VAL A 113 4.98 7.22 4.77
C VAL A 113 4.11 8.29 4.12
N GLU A 114 4.44 9.58 4.28
CA GLU A 114 3.76 10.68 3.59
C GLU A 114 3.88 10.55 2.07
N MET A 115 5.06 10.15 1.56
CA MET A 115 5.27 9.88 0.14
C MET A 115 4.38 8.73 -0.35
N LEU A 116 4.35 7.60 0.36
CA LEU A 116 3.48 6.46 0.01
C LEU A 116 1.99 6.80 0.15
N ALA A 117 1.63 7.66 1.10
CA ALA A 117 0.27 8.11 1.27
C ALA A 117 -0.15 9.12 0.19
N ALA A 118 0.78 9.91 -0.33
CA ALA A 118 0.58 10.81 -1.46
C ALA A 118 0.32 10.05 -2.77
N GLU A 119 0.65 8.76 -2.84
CA GLU A 119 0.30 7.91 -3.98
C GLU A 119 -1.20 7.62 -4.08
N VAL A 120 -2.01 7.96 -3.06
CA VAL A 120 -3.49 7.90 -3.12
C VAL A 120 -4.12 9.30 -3.12
N PRO A 121 -3.96 10.10 -4.20
CA PRO A 121 -4.50 11.46 -4.27
C PRO A 121 -6.04 11.46 -4.37
N PRO A 122 -6.71 12.59 -4.02
CA PRO A 122 -8.15 12.73 -4.23
C PRO A 122 -8.55 12.49 -5.69
N GLY A 123 -9.62 11.74 -5.91
CA GLY A 123 -10.11 11.36 -7.23
C GLY A 123 -9.38 10.18 -7.88
N SER A 124 -8.58 9.42 -7.12
CA SER A 124 -7.84 8.25 -7.62
C SER A 124 -8.39 6.93 -7.08
N THR A 125 -8.02 5.84 -7.74
CA THR A 125 -8.11 4.49 -7.18
C THR A 125 -6.74 3.84 -7.30
N VAL A 126 -6.29 3.21 -6.20
CA VAL A 126 -4.95 2.64 -6.09
C VAL A 126 -5.04 1.22 -5.56
N LEU A 127 -4.30 0.31 -6.18
CA LEU A 127 -4.01 -1.01 -5.66
C LEU A 127 -2.72 -0.96 -4.85
N ILE A 128 -2.76 -1.46 -3.61
CA ILE A 128 -1.58 -1.69 -2.78
C ILE A 128 -1.51 -3.19 -2.48
N ALA A 129 -0.37 -3.83 -2.72
CA ALA A 129 -0.22 -5.26 -2.51
C ALA A 129 1.16 -5.62 -1.95
N GLU A 130 1.22 -6.41 -0.88
CA GLU A 130 2.45 -7.07 -0.45
C GLU A 130 2.56 -8.43 -1.15
N VAL A 131 3.59 -8.61 -1.97
CA VAL A 131 3.83 -9.84 -2.73
C VAL A 131 5.26 -10.31 -2.54
N ALA A 132 5.47 -11.63 -2.59
CA ALA A 132 6.79 -12.21 -2.84
C ALA A 132 6.82 -12.74 -4.28
N GLU A 133 7.74 -12.23 -5.09
CA GLU A 133 7.85 -12.55 -6.51
C GLU A 133 9.30 -12.81 -6.92
N ASP A 134 9.52 -13.75 -7.86
CA ASP A 134 10.83 -14.01 -8.48
C ASP A 134 10.91 -13.46 -9.92
N ARG A 135 9.75 -13.16 -10.53
CA ARG A 135 9.58 -12.75 -11.93
C ARG A 135 8.63 -11.55 -12.02
N PRO A 136 9.12 -10.32 -11.75
CA PRO A 136 8.29 -9.11 -11.76
C PRO A 136 7.49 -8.90 -13.04
N GLU A 137 8.03 -9.36 -14.18
CA GLU A 137 7.38 -9.28 -15.49
C GLU A 137 6.03 -10.02 -15.58
N LEU A 138 5.80 -11.04 -14.75
CA LEU A 138 4.51 -11.73 -14.70
C LEU A 138 3.46 -10.88 -14.01
N VAL A 139 3.84 -10.22 -12.92
CA VAL A 139 2.96 -9.27 -12.22
C VAL A 139 2.71 -8.05 -13.09
N ASP A 140 3.73 -7.51 -13.74
CA ASP A 140 3.58 -6.38 -14.66
C ASP A 140 2.60 -6.71 -15.80
N GLY A 141 2.79 -7.85 -16.47
CA GLY A 141 1.91 -8.26 -17.57
C GLY A 141 0.49 -8.59 -17.10
N ALA A 142 0.32 -9.13 -15.89
CA ALA A 142 -1.00 -9.38 -15.32
C ALA A 142 -1.74 -8.08 -14.96
N LEU A 143 -1.00 -7.04 -14.54
CA LEU A 143 -1.57 -5.78 -14.06
C LEU A 143 -1.70 -4.69 -15.14
N GLU A 144 -0.89 -4.73 -16.20
CA GLU A 144 -0.89 -3.79 -17.33
C GLU A 144 -2.30 -3.39 -17.84
N PRO A 145 -3.29 -4.30 -17.94
CA PRO A 145 -4.61 -3.93 -18.47
C PRO A 145 -5.46 -3.02 -17.56
N TYR A 146 -5.05 -2.77 -16.31
CA TYR A 146 -5.92 -2.17 -15.29
C TYR A 146 -5.51 -0.76 -14.86
N GLY A 147 -4.40 -0.22 -15.35
CA GLY A 147 -3.96 1.13 -15.03
C GLY A 147 -2.49 1.41 -15.38
N ASP A 148 -1.84 2.21 -14.54
CA ASP A 148 -0.46 2.65 -14.73
C ASP A 148 0.56 1.54 -14.44
N ALA A 149 1.84 1.83 -14.70
CA ALA A 149 2.94 0.93 -14.34
C ALA A 149 3.03 0.73 -12.81
N VAL A 150 3.41 -0.48 -12.41
CA VAL A 150 3.55 -0.86 -11.00
C VAL A 150 4.83 -0.25 -10.41
N GLU A 151 4.67 0.51 -9.33
CA GLU A 151 5.77 0.96 -8.49
C GLU A 151 6.07 -0.09 -7.42
N ARG A 152 7.36 -0.36 -7.19
CA ARG A 152 7.83 -1.42 -6.29
C ARG A 152 8.74 -0.88 -5.21
N TYR A 153 8.38 -1.17 -3.97
CA TYR A 153 9.18 -0.83 -2.81
C TYR A 153 9.56 -2.08 -2.04
N PRO A 154 10.82 -2.25 -1.60
CA PRO A 154 11.20 -3.38 -0.76
C PRO A 154 10.36 -3.43 0.52
N ALA A 155 9.72 -4.56 0.80
CA ALA A 155 8.78 -4.68 1.92
C ALA A 155 9.45 -4.39 3.28
N GLU A 156 10.72 -4.74 3.45
CA GLU A 156 11.49 -4.41 4.66
C GLU A 156 11.60 -2.89 4.89
N GLY A 157 11.84 -2.12 3.83
CA GLY A 157 11.96 -0.66 3.90
C GLY A 157 10.63 -0.01 4.27
N VAL A 158 9.55 -0.46 3.63
CA VAL A 158 8.19 0.02 3.94
C VAL A 158 7.80 -0.35 5.36
N ARG A 159 8.11 -1.56 5.82
CA ARG A 159 7.80 -2.03 7.18
C ARG A 159 8.47 -1.19 8.26
N LYS A 160 9.76 -0.90 8.10
CA LYS A 160 10.49 0.01 9.00
C LYS A 160 9.87 1.39 9.05
N ALA A 161 9.44 1.93 7.90
CA ALA A 161 8.80 3.24 7.84
C ALA A 161 7.44 3.25 8.55
N VAL A 162 6.62 2.22 8.34
CA VAL A 162 5.31 2.06 8.99
C VAL A 162 5.43 1.87 10.49
N GLU A 163 6.33 1.01 10.95
CA GLU A 163 6.58 0.77 12.38
C GLU A 163 6.99 2.07 13.09
N ALA A 164 7.99 2.77 12.55
CA ALA A 164 8.46 4.03 13.12
C ALA A 164 7.34 5.10 13.19
N ALA A 165 6.48 5.19 12.16
CA ALA A 165 5.37 6.13 12.15
C ALA A 165 4.25 5.78 13.15
N ILE A 166 4.11 4.50 13.51
CA ILE A 166 3.12 4.03 14.50
C ILE A 166 3.67 4.17 15.93
N GLU A 167 4.97 3.95 16.14
CA GLU A 167 5.63 4.04 17.46
C GLU A 167 5.72 5.47 18.00
N ASP A 168 5.74 6.49 17.13
CA ASP A 168 5.76 7.92 17.51
C ASP A 168 4.38 8.46 17.96
N ARG A 169 3.46 7.58 18.39
CA ARG A 169 2.11 7.92 18.88
C ARG A 169 1.97 7.97 20.40
#